data_AF-A0A3B4WFZ8-F1
#
_entry.id   AF-A0A3B4WFZ8-F1
#
_cell.length_a   1.000
_cell.length_b   1.000
_cell.length_c   1.000
_cell.angle_alpha   90.00
_cell.angle_beta   90.00
_cell.angle_gamma   90.00
#
_symmetry.space_group_name_H-M   'P 1'
#
loop_
_entity.id
_entity.type
_entity.pdbx_description
1 polymer ?
#
loop_
_entity_poly.entity_id
_entity_poly.type
_entity_poly.pdbx_seq_one_letter_code
_entity_poly.pdbx_strand_id
1 'polypeptide(L)'
;LEIGAGTGLVSVVAALLVETYFCFKGHMSLMQKAVQQDRVPAWVSSIQSTFGKDVYHYVGQDIVIYESIDSYGAVMWPAALALCSFLDNNRDEVNLQGKEVLELGAGTGLVTIVASLLGASVTSTDLPEVLTCRHTPEVEVLSWGYDLERTHPTSIYRYDYILAADVVYHHDFLDELLATMKHFCRPGTTVIWANKVRMENDLTFTENFKKAFHTSLLAEDGDMKIFMGTCRH
;
A
#
# COMPACT_ATOMS: atom_id res chain seq x y z
N LEU A 1 -10.18 7.31 42.73
CA LEU A 1 -9.47 6.04 42.52
C LEU A 1 -10.15 5.34 41.34
N GLU A 2 -9.41 5.20 40.24
CA GLU A 2 -9.62 4.21 39.17
C GLU A 2 -9.75 2.80 39.78
N ILE A 3 -10.30 1.77 39.14
CA ILE A 3 -9.89 1.03 37.92
C ILE A 3 -11.17 0.25 37.50
N GLY A 4 -11.62 0.04 36.25
CA GLY A 4 -10.96 -0.21 34.97
C GLY A 4 -11.34 -1.63 34.52
N ALA A 5 -12.15 -1.77 33.47
CA ALA A 5 -12.35 -3.01 32.69
C ALA A 5 -13.06 -2.69 31.37
N GLY A 6 -12.27 -2.38 30.34
CA GLY A 6 -12.76 -2.04 29.00
C GLY A 6 -11.71 -2.31 27.94
N THR A 7 -11.21 -3.56 27.86
CA THR A 7 -10.20 -3.96 26.86
C THR A 7 -10.58 -5.24 26.11
N GLY A 8 -11.81 -5.74 26.25
CA GLY A 8 -12.22 -7.05 25.71
C GLY A 8 -12.61 -7.09 24.23
N LEU A 9 -12.98 -5.97 23.59
CA LEU A 9 -13.48 -5.99 22.21
C LEU A 9 -12.43 -5.68 21.12
N VAL A 10 -11.40 -4.90 21.44
CA VAL A 10 -10.38 -4.51 20.43
C VAL A 10 -9.46 -5.70 20.07
N SER A 11 -9.26 -6.63 21.00
CA SER A 11 -8.39 -7.80 20.80
C SER A 11 -9.01 -8.89 19.90
N VAL A 12 -10.33 -8.92 19.72
CA VAL A 12 -11.01 -9.99 18.95
C VAL A 12 -11.02 -9.67 17.45
N VAL A 13 -11.10 -8.38 17.07
CA VAL A 13 -11.04 -7.96 15.66
C VAL A 13 -9.64 -8.16 15.09
N ALA A 14 -8.57 -7.83 15.85
CA ALA A 14 -7.19 -8.07 15.43
C ALA A 14 -6.85 -9.57 15.32
N ALA A 15 -7.33 -10.40 16.25
CA ALA A 15 -7.08 -11.85 16.20
C ALA A 15 -7.81 -12.55 15.03
N LEU A 16 -8.98 -12.04 14.62
CA LEU A 16 -9.69 -12.52 13.42
C LEU A 16 -9.04 -12.06 12.11
N LEU A 17 -8.23 -11.01 12.12
CA LEU A 17 -7.50 -10.55 10.94
C LEU A 17 -6.30 -11.48 10.63
N VAL A 18 -5.60 -12.02 11.62
CA VAL A 18 -4.39 -12.86 11.39
C VAL A 18 -4.71 -14.25 10.81
N GLU A 19 -5.86 -14.84 11.13
CA GLU A 19 -6.22 -16.17 10.60
C GLU A 19 -6.98 -16.16 9.25
N THR A 20 -7.40 -15.00 8.73
CA THR A 20 -8.39 -14.93 7.63
C THR A 20 -7.90 -14.29 6.31
N TYR A 21 -6.60 -14.10 6.11
CA TYR A 21 -6.07 -13.70 4.79
C TYR A 21 -5.81 -14.92 3.89
N PHE A 22 -6.89 -15.60 3.48
CA PHE A 22 -6.83 -16.63 2.44
C PHE A 22 -6.91 -15.97 1.05
N CYS A 23 -5.79 -15.93 0.33
CA CYS A 23 -5.76 -15.60 -1.09
C CYS A 23 -5.44 -16.86 -1.92
N PHE A 24 -6.48 -17.37 -2.60
CA PHE A 24 -6.49 -18.33 -3.70
C PHE A 24 -6.50 -19.86 -3.47
N LYS A 25 -7.42 -20.52 -4.21
CA LYS A 25 -7.38 -21.92 -4.66
C LYS A 25 -6.92 -21.91 -6.12
N GLY A 26 -5.73 -22.41 -6.43
CA GLY A 26 -5.23 -22.57 -7.80
C GLY A 26 -4.27 -23.74 -7.91
N HIS A 27 -4.50 -24.63 -8.86
CA HIS A 27 -3.77 -25.90 -9.05
C HIS A 27 -2.31 -25.66 -9.47
N MET A 28 -1.38 -26.26 -8.71
CA MET A 28 0.06 -26.25 -9.00
C MET A 28 0.41 -26.97 -10.31
N SER A 29 1.18 -26.31 -11.17
CA SER A 29 1.99 -26.95 -12.22
C SER A 29 3.45 -26.55 -11.99
N LEU A 30 4.29 -27.54 -11.72
CA LEU A 30 5.71 -27.38 -11.36
C LEU A 30 6.54 -26.96 -12.59
N MET A 31 7.14 -25.78 -12.55
CA MET A 31 8.29 -25.41 -13.38
C MET A 31 9.35 -24.75 -12.49
N GLN A 32 10.48 -25.45 -12.36
CA GLN A 32 11.57 -25.16 -11.44
C GLN A 32 12.59 -24.24 -12.12
N LYS A 33 12.86 -23.04 -11.56
CA LYS A 33 14.05 -22.25 -11.90
C LYS A 33 14.69 -21.62 -10.64
N ALA A 34 16.01 -21.50 -10.69
CA ALA A 34 16.89 -21.26 -9.57
C ALA A 34 16.74 -19.87 -8.93
N VAL A 35 16.73 -19.83 -7.60
CA VAL A 35 16.72 -18.62 -6.77
C VAL A 35 18.11 -18.02 -6.72
N GLN A 36 18.24 -16.76 -7.15
CA GLN A 36 19.44 -15.96 -6.96
C GLN A 36 19.27 -15.19 -5.64
N GLN A 37 20.11 -15.48 -4.65
CA GLN A 37 20.09 -14.81 -3.34
C GLN A 37 20.61 -13.37 -3.48
N ASP A 38 19.71 -12.40 -3.64
CA ASP A 38 20.03 -11.00 -3.43
C ASP A 38 19.92 -10.62 -1.94
N ARG A 39 20.80 -9.71 -1.51
CA ARG A 39 20.90 -9.27 -0.10
C ARG A 39 19.62 -8.59 0.36
N VAL A 40 19.15 -8.98 1.55
CA VAL A 40 18.01 -8.35 2.24
C VAL A 40 18.36 -6.88 2.56
N PRO A 41 17.57 -5.89 2.10
CA PRO A 41 17.77 -4.47 2.43
C PRO A 41 17.56 -4.18 3.92
N ALA A 42 18.22 -3.12 4.43
CA ALA A 42 18.29 -2.81 5.87
C ALA A 42 16.96 -2.48 6.56
N TRP A 43 15.92 -2.18 5.80
CA TRP A 43 14.60 -1.75 6.28
C TRP A 43 13.58 -2.90 6.43
N VAL A 44 13.98 -4.14 6.14
CA VAL A 44 13.11 -5.33 6.20
C VAL A 44 13.27 -6.08 7.52
N SER A 45 12.22 -6.12 8.34
CA SER A 45 12.10 -6.96 9.54
C SER A 45 11.85 -8.42 9.15
N SER A 46 12.93 -9.16 8.88
CA SER A 46 12.97 -10.63 8.68
C SER A 46 11.98 -11.21 7.64
N ILE A 47 12.46 -11.48 6.43
CA ILE A 47 11.73 -12.29 5.44
C ILE A 47 12.08 -13.77 5.64
N GLN A 48 11.05 -14.61 5.76
CA GLN A 48 11.16 -16.05 5.56
C GLN A 48 10.39 -16.44 4.30
N SER A 49 11.12 -16.83 3.27
CA SER A 49 10.54 -17.23 1.98
C SER A 49 10.51 -18.76 1.84
N THR A 50 9.34 -19.30 1.54
CA THR A 50 9.12 -20.70 1.14
C THR A 50 8.26 -20.71 -0.13
N PHE A 51 8.34 -21.75 -0.97
CA PHE A 51 7.70 -21.77 -2.30
C PHE A 51 6.22 -21.26 -2.27
N GLY A 52 5.97 -20.09 -2.87
CA GLY A 52 4.65 -19.45 -2.97
C GLY A 52 4.12 -18.83 -1.67
N LYS A 53 4.96 -18.65 -0.65
CA LYS A 53 4.60 -18.07 0.65
C LYS A 53 5.75 -17.24 1.22
N ASP A 54 5.47 -15.97 1.44
CA ASP A 54 6.35 -15.04 2.14
C ASP A 54 5.71 -14.59 3.45
N VAL A 55 6.51 -14.55 4.50
CA VAL A 55 6.11 -14.08 5.83
C VAL A 55 6.84 -12.79 6.13
N TYR A 56 6.07 -11.75 6.47
CA TYR A 56 6.54 -10.43 6.87
C TYR A 56 6.13 -10.13 8.30
N HIS A 57 6.94 -9.39 9.04
CA HIS A 57 6.64 -9.04 10.43
C HIS A 57 6.49 -7.53 10.59
N TYR A 58 5.27 -7.07 10.85
CA TYR A 58 4.93 -5.66 11.07
C TYR A 58 3.92 -5.51 12.20
N VAL A 59 3.99 -4.40 12.95
CA VAL A 59 3.06 -4.09 14.04
C VAL A 59 2.99 -5.21 15.10
N GLY A 60 4.08 -5.97 15.27
CA GLY A 60 4.17 -7.12 16.17
C GLY A 60 3.41 -8.38 15.70
N GLN A 61 3.03 -8.45 14.42
CA GLN A 61 2.26 -9.55 13.84
C GLN A 61 2.94 -10.13 12.60
N ASP A 62 2.79 -11.44 12.41
CA ASP A 62 3.22 -12.13 11.19
C ASP A 62 2.12 -12.02 10.13
N ILE A 63 2.46 -11.44 8.98
CA ILE A 63 1.60 -11.29 7.81
C ILE A 63 2.09 -12.27 6.76
N VAL A 64 1.20 -13.15 6.33
CA VAL A 64 1.49 -14.15 5.30
C VAL A 64 0.92 -13.68 3.96
N ILE A 65 1.79 -13.53 2.98
CA ILE A 65 1.40 -13.24 1.59
C ILE A 65 1.72 -14.47 0.74
N TYR A 66 0.75 -14.84 -0.09
CA TYR A 66 0.91 -15.91 -1.07
C TYR A 66 1.12 -15.27 -2.45
N GLU A 67 2.37 -15.27 -2.92
CA GLU A 67 2.71 -14.75 -4.24
C GLU A 67 2.37 -15.76 -5.35
N SER A 68 1.91 -15.25 -6.50
CA SER A 68 1.78 -16.02 -7.73
C SER A 68 2.66 -15.38 -8.80
N ILE A 69 3.42 -16.20 -9.52
CA ILE A 69 4.37 -15.73 -10.54
C ILE A 69 3.64 -15.26 -11.82
N ASP A 70 2.32 -15.46 -11.90
CA ASP A 70 1.56 -15.32 -13.15
C ASP A 70 1.07 -13.88 -13.46
N SER A 71 1.30 -12.88 -12.59
CA SER A 71 0.90 -11.48 -12.84
C SER A 71 1.74 -10.45 -12.06
N TYR A 72 1.93 -9.25 -12.63
CA TYR A 72 2.64 -8.12 -11.99
C TYR A 72 2.01 -7.67 -10.66
N GLY A 73 0.70 -7.88 -10.47
CA GLY A 73 -0.01 -7.60 -9.22
C GLY A 73 0.14 -8.69 -8.15
N ALA A 74 0.80 -9.80 -8.47
CA ALA A 74 0.91 -10.98 -7.60
C ALA A 74 2.32 -11.20 -7.02
N VAL A 75 3.23 -10.26 -7.23
CA VAL A 75 4.59 -10.25 -6.67
C VAL A 75 4.78 -9.11 -5.68
N MET A 76 5.63 -9.29 -4.67
CA MET A 76 5.93 -8.22 -3.73
C MET A 76 6.92 -7.21 -4.29
N TRP A 77 6.54 -5.94 -4.24
CA TRP A 77 7.35 -4.84 -4.75
C TRP A 77 8.18 -4.17 -3.63
N PRO A 78 9.45 -3.78 -3.89
CA PRO A 78 10.31 -3.16 -2.89
C PRO A 78 9.70 -1.93 -2.21
N ALA A 79 8.95 -1.09 -2.94
CA ALA A 79 8.36 0.11 -2.34
C ALA A 79 7.22 -0.22 -1.37
N ALA A 80 6.49 -1.31 -1.58
CA ALA A 80 5.42 -1.73 -0.67
C ALA A 80 5.99 -2.08 0.70
N LEU A 81 7.08 -2.84 0.71
CA LEU A 81 7.76 -3.21 1.94
C LEU A 81 8.45 -1.99 2.60
N ALA A 82 9.04 -1.08 1.81
CA ALA A 82 9.63 0.15 2.33
C ALA A 82 8.57 1.06 2.97
N LEU A 83 7.40 1.19 2.34
CA LEU A 83 6.28 1.95 2.88
C LEU A 83 5.72 1.32 4.15
N CYS A 84 5.56 -0.01 4.20
CA CYS A 84 5.13 -0.71 5.43
C CYS A 84 6.09 -0.45 6.60
N SER A 85 7.39 -0.59 6.35
CA SER A 85 8.42 -0.32 7.36
C SER A 85 8.41 1.15 7.80
N PHE A 86 8.22 2.08 6.86
CA PHE A 86 8.09 3.50 7.19
C PHE A 86 6.87 3.78 8.07
N LEU A 87 5.69 3.27 7.71
CA LEU A 87 4.45 3.48 8.47
C LEU A 87 4.52 2.86 9.88
N ASP A 88 5.11 1.68 10.01
CA ASP A 88 5.25 1.00 11.31
C ASP A 88 6.18 1.75 12.26
N ASN A 89 7.27 2.32 11.73
CA ASN A 89 8.32 2.97 12.53
C ASN A 89 8.11 4.49 12.75
N ASN A 90 7.25 5.15 11.97
CA ASN A 90 7.09 6.62 12.00
C ASN A 90 5.65 7.05 12.35
N ARG A 91 5.02 6.36 13.31
CA ARG A 91 3.62 6.57 13.70
C ARG A 91 3.33 7.97 14.26
N ASP A 92 4.34 8.66 14.79
CA ASP A 92 4.22 10.03 15.28
C ASP A 92 4.14 11.06 14.12
N GLU A 93 4.77 10.75 12.98
CA GLU A 93 4.75 11.60 11.79
C GLU A 93 3.55 11.27 10.90
N VAL A 94 3.20 9.99 10.76
CA VAL A 94 2.05 9.50 10.01
C VAL A 94 1.17 8.63 10.92
N ASN A 95 0.17 9.27 11.54
CA ASN A 95 -0.77 8.59 12.43
C ASN A 95 -2.01 8.11 11.67
N LEU A 96 -2.08 6.80 11.44
CA LEU A 96 -3.19 6.14 10.76
C LEU A 96 -4.36 5.74 11.69
N GLN A 97 -4.21 5.87 13.00
CA GLN A 97 -5.22 5.42 13.96
C GLN A 97 -6.55 6.17 13.78
N GLY A 98 -7.60 5.44 13.42
CA GLY A 98 -8.94 5.97 13.21
C GLY A 98 -9.08 6.86 11.96
N LYS A 99 -8.18 6.69 10.97
CA LYS A 99 -8.18 7.45 9.72
C LYS A 99 -8.82 6.68 8.58
N GLU A 100 -9.46 7.41 7.66
CA GLU A 100 -9.92 6.86 6.38
C GLU A 100 -8.78 6.92 5.37
N VAL A 101 -8.43 5.79 4.78
CA VAL A 101 -7.24 5.63 3.94
C VAL A 101 -7.61 4.99 2.61
N LEU A 102 -7.17 5.60 1.51
CA LEU A 102 -7.25 5.00 0.18
C LEU A 102 -5.88 4.41 -0.19
N GLU A 103 -5.81 3.15 -0.58
CA GLU A 103 -4.63 2.61 -1.26
C GLU A 103 -4.88 2.54 -2.78
N LEU A 104 -3.98 3.14 -3.56
CA LEU A 104 -3.95 3.05 -5.02
C LEU A 104 -2.96 1.99 -5.46
N GLY A 105 -3.40 1.03 -6.28
CA GLY A 105 -2.55 -0.02 -6.82
C GLY A 105 -2.04 -0.97 -5.73
N ALA A 106 -2.97 -1.53 -4.95
CA ALA A 106 -2.67 -2.31 -3.76
C ALA A 106 -1.90 -3.62 -4.01
N GLY A 107 -1.97 -4.19 -5.22
CA GLY A 107 -1.29 -5.42 -5.58
C GLY A 107 -1.66 -6.57 -4.65
N THR A 108 -0.65 -7.07 -3.92
CA THR A 108 -0.79 -8.13 -2.91
C THR A 108 -1.55 -7.71 -1.66
N GLY A 109 -1.74 -6.41 -1.45
CA GLY A 109 -2.47 -5.84 -0.32
C GLY A 109 -1.66 -5.71 0.97
N LEU A 110 -0.33 -5.88 0.94
CA LEU A 110 0.49 -5.81 2.14
C LEU A 110 0.40 -4.44 2.85
N VAL A 111 0.49 -3.34 2.11
CA VAL A 111 0.37 -1.97 2.65
C VAL A 111 -1.01 -1.77 3.26
N THR A 112 -2.07 -2.20 2.57
CA THR A 112 -3.44 -2.25 3.07
C THR A 112 -3.55 -2.99 4.41
N ILE A 113 -2.94 -4.18 4.54
CA ILE A 113 -2.95 -4.95 5.80
C ILE A 113 -2.23 -4.18 6.90
N VAL A 114 -1.03 -3.66 6.64
CA VAL A 114 -0.23 -2.92 7.62
C VAL A 114 -0.95 -1.65 8.07
N ALA A 115 -1.53 -0.88 7.15
CA ALA A 115 -2.32 0.30 7.46
C ALA A 115 -3.54 -0.03 8.33
N SER A 116 -4.23 -1.15 8.02
CA SER A 116 -5.35 -1.64 8.82
C SER A 116 -4.91 -2.05 10.24
N LEU A 117 -3.77 -2.73 10.37
CA LEU A 117 -3.19 -3.10 11.67
C LEU A 117 -2.73 -1.87 12.49
N LEU A 118 -2.37 -0.78 11.82
CA LEU A 118 -2.09 0.53 12.43
C LEU A 118 -3.37 1.31 12.80
N GLY A 119 -4.55 0.73 12.57
CA GLY A 119 -5.84 1.25 13.02
C GLY A 119 -6.59 2.11 12.00
N ALA A 120 -6.19 2.09 10.72
CA ALA A 120 -6.94 2.75 9.64
C ALA A 120 -8.17 1.95 9.20
N SER A 121 -9.17 2.66 8.69
CA SER A 121 -10.20 2.15 7.80
C SER A 121 -9.68 2.30 6.37
N VAL A 122 -9.39 1.18 5.69
CA VAL A 122 -8.72 1.19 4.39
C VAL A 122 -9.68 0.79 3.28
N THR A 123 -9.75 1.61 2.24
CA THR A 123 -10.29 1.26 0.92
C THR A 123 -9.12 0.87 0.02
N SER A 124 -8.98 -0.43 -0.23
CA SER A 124 -7.93 -1.01 -1.06
C SER A 124 -8.38 -1.05 -2.52
N THR A 125 -7.63 -0.43 -3.43
CA THR A 125 -8.01 -0.35 -4.84
C THR A 125 -6.94 -0.85 -5.80
N ASP A 126 -7.39 -1.54 -6.84
CA ASP A 126 -6.58 -2.02 -7.95
C ASP A 126 -7.48 -2.33 -9.16
N LEU A 127 -6.88 -2.80 -10.26
CA LEU A 127 -7.59 -3.32 -11.42
C LEU A 127 -8.30 -4.65 -11.08
N PRO A 128 -9.44 -4.96 -11.76
CA PRO A 128 -10.24 -6.16 -11.47
C PRO A 128 -9.47 -7.48 -11.48
N GLU A 129 -8.41 -7.54 -12.29
CA GLU A 129 -7.55 -8.72 -12.46
C GLU A 129 -6.60 -8.97 -11.28
N VAL A 130 -6.33 -7.94 -10.47
CA VAL A 130 -5.41 -7.99 -9.32
C VAL A 130 -6.16 -8.24 -8.01
N LEU A 131 -7.43 -7.81 -7.92
CA LEU A 131 -8.28 -7.97 -6.74
C LEU A 131 -8.66 -9.44 -6.50
N THR A 132 -7.75 -10.17 -5.89
CA THR A 132 -7.91 -11.58 -5.51
C THR A 132 -8.29 -11.73 -4.03
N CYS A 133 -8.06 -10.69 -3.23
CA CYS A 133 -8.47 -10.59 -1.83
C CYS A 133 -9.94 -10.17 -1.73
N ARG A 134 -10.80 -11.06 -1.21
CA ARG A 134 -12.25 -10.84 -1.05
C ARG A 134 -12.68 -10.58 0.40
N HIS A 135 -11.72 -10.38 1.30
CA HIS A 135 -11.98 -10.19 2.72
C HIS A 135 -11.50 -8.82 3.17
N THR A 136 -12.19 -8.29 4.18
CA THR A 136 -11.89 -7.04 4.89
C THR A 136 -10.39 -6.79 4.96
N PRO A 137 -9.88 -5.65 4.48
CA PRO A 137 -10.53 -4.34 4.28
C PRO A 137 -11.47 -4.18 3.07
N GLU A 138 -12.09 -3.01 2.91
CA GLU A 138 -12.97 -2.70 1.78
C GLU A 138 -12.16 -2.76 0.48
N VAL A 139 -12.58 -3.60 -0.46
CA VAL A 139 -11.87 -3.81 -1.73
C VAL A 139 -12.74 -3.28 -2.86
N GLU A 140 -12.25 -2.27 -3.58
CA GLU A 140 -12.97 -1.60 -4.67
C GLU A 140 -12.13 -1.58 -5.96
N VAL A 141 -12.82 -1.72 -7.10
CA VAL A 141 -12.19 -1.56 -8.41
C VAL A 141 -12.00 -0.07 -8.69
N LEU A 142 -10.76 0.35 -8.92
CA LEU A 142 -10.46 1.72 -9.33
C LEU A 142 -9.45 1.73 -10.47
N SER A 143 -9.94 2.06 -11.67
CA SER A 143 -9.08 2.43 -12.78
C SER A 143 -8.72 3.91 -12.66
N TRP A 144 -7.43 4.22 -12.72
CA TRP A 144 -6.96 5.61 -12.69
C TRP A 144 -7.50 6.40 -13.87
N GLY A 145 -7.83 7.69 -13.66
CA GLY A 145 -8.37 8.51 -14.73
C GLY A 145 -8.65 9.96 -14.34
N TYR A 146 -9.14 10.72 -15.31
CA TYR A 146 -9.39 12.17 -15.19
C TYR A 146 -10.80 12.53 -14.72
N ASP A 147 -11.80 11.68 -14.98
CA ASP A 147 -13.22 11.94 -14.68
C ASP A 147 -13.75 10.97 -13.62
N LEU A 148 -13.15 11.06 -12.43
CA LEU A 148 -13.54 10.23 -11.29
C LEU A 148 -14.75 10.80 -10.54
N GLU A 149 -15.18 12.04 -10.76
CA GLU A 149 -16.33 12.60 -10.03
C GLU A 149 -17.63 11.85 -10.35
N ARG A 150 -17.74 11.24 -11.54
CA ARG A 150 -18.91 10.44 -11.93
C ARG A 150 -19.02 9.11 -11.18
N THR A 151 -17.89 8.49 -10.84
CA THR A 151 -17.83 7.15 -10.23
C THR A 151 -17.48 7.22 -8.74
N HIS A 152 -16.56 8.10 -8.38
CA HIS A 152 -16.03 8.32 -7.03
C HIS A 152 -16.08 9.81 -6.66
N PRO A 153 -17.28 10.40 -6.52
CA PRO A 153 -17.44 11.82 -6.22
C PRO A 153 -16.77 12.19 -4.89
N THR A 154 -16.00 13.29 -4.89
CA THR A 154 -15.27 13.80 -3.71
C THR A 154 -16.18 14.29 -2.58
N SER A 155 -17.48 14.40 -2.85
CA SER A 155 -18.52 14.66 -1.84
C SER A 155 -18.80 13.46 -0.94
N ILE A 156 -18.55 12.24 -1.43
CA ILE A 156 -18.79 10.96 -0.74
C ILE A 156 -17.46 10.33 -0.35
N TYR A 157 -16.53 10.21 -1.30
CA TYR A 157 -15.24 9.56 -1.12
C TYR A 157 -14.23 10.58 -0.58
N ARG A 158 -13.93 10.48 0.72
CA ARG A 158 -13.01 11.37 1.43
C ARG A 158 -12.05 10.56 2.28
N TYR A 159 -10.78 10.90 2.16
CA TYR A 159 -9.69 10.19 2.82
C TYR A 159 -8.79 11.18 3.54
N ASP A 160 -8.32 10.78 4.71
CA ASP A 160 -7.24 11.46 5.43
C ASP A 160 -5.89 11.19 4.73
N TYR A 161 -5.68 9.93 4.29
CA TYR A 161 -4.47 9.53 3.59
C TYR A 161 -4.75 8.82 2.28
N ILE A 162 -3.86 9.04 1.31
CA ILE A 162 -3.75 8.25 0.09
C ILE A 162 -2.39 7.58 0.12
N LEU A 163 -2.35 6.25 0.08
CA LEU A 163 -1.12 5.45 0.04
C LEU A 163 -0.92 4.90 -1.37
N ALA A 164 0.32 4.90 -1.83
CA ALA A 164 0.69 4.28 -3.10
C ALA A 164 2.14 3.78 -3.05
N ALA A 165 2.38 2.56 -3.52
CA ALA A 165 3.70 1.95 -3.50
C ALA A 165 4.04 1.28 -4.84
N ASP A 166 5.14 1.70 -5.47
CA ASP A 166 5.62 1.18 -6.76
C ASP A 166 4.56 1.22 -7.91
N VAL A 167 3.59 2.14 -7.79
CA VAL A 167 2.59 2.45 -8.83
C VAL A 167 3.18 3.21 -10.04
N VAL A 168 4.43 3.65 -9.95
CA VAL A 168 5.14 4.35 -11.03
C VAL A 168 6.18 3.43 -11.62
N TYR A 169 5.85 2.85 -12.77
CA TYR A 169 6.72 1.98 -13.55
C TYR A 169 6.44 2.15 -15.05
N HIS A 170 6.92 1.24 -15.89
CA HIS A 170 6.69 1.32 -17.33
C HIS A 170 5.24 0.95 -17.71
N HIS A 171 4.38 1.96 -17.76
CA HIS A 171 3.03 1.91 -18.33
C HIS A 171 2.61 3.30 -18.83
N ASP A 172 1.56 3.36 -19.66
CA ASP A 172 1.12 4.59 -20.32
C ASP A 172 0.16 5.45 -19.46
N PHE A 173 -0.13 5.02 -18.23
CA PHE A 173 -1.18 5.59 -17.36
C PHE A 173 -0.66 6.50 -16.24
N LEU A 174 0.56 7.04 -16.39
CA LEU A 174 1.19 7.86 -15.36
C LEU A 174 0.47 9.21 -15.16
N ASP A 175 -0.06 9.80 -16.23
CA ASP A 175 -0.81 11.06 -16.12
C ASP A 175 -2.18 10.85 -15.46
N GLU A 176 -2.85 9.72 -15.74
CA GLU A 176 -4.09 9.28 -15.10
C GLU A 176 -3.89 8.99 -13.61
N LEU A 177 -2.77 8.37 -13.24
CA LEU A 177 -2.40 8.16 -11.84
C LEU A 177 -2.27 9.49 -11.10
N LEU A 178 -1.54 10.45 -11.68
CA LEU A 178 -1.37 11.77 -11.08
C LEU A 178 -2.71 12.51 -10.98
N ALA A 179 -3.56 12.42 -12.00
CA ALA A 179 -4.91 12.97 -11.97
C ALA A 179 -5.76 12.34 -10.85
N THR A 180 -5.66 11.03 -10.66
CA THR A 180 -6.34 10.29 -9.59
C THR A 180 -5.88 10.74 -8.21
N MET A 181 -4.56 10.86 -8.00
CA MET A 181 -4.02 11.39 -6.74
C MET A 181 -4.54 12.80 -6.47
N LYS A 182 -4.62 13.67 -7.48
CA LYS A 182 -5.15 15.04 -7.34
C LYS A 182 -6.65 15.08 -7.08
N HIS A 183 -7.42 14.13 -7.63
CA HIS A 183 -8.86 14.04 -7.41
C HIS A 183 -9.18 13.81 -5.94
N PHE A 184 -8.53 12.82 -5.33
CA PHE A 184 -8.78 12.44 -3.94
C PHE A 184 -8.00 13.28 -2.92
N CYS A 185 -6.86 13.85 -3.30
CA CYS A 185 -6.13 14.76 -2.42
C CYS A 185 -6.91 16.08 -2.35
N ARG A 186 -7.67 16.27 -1.27
CA ARG A 186 -8.44 17.48 -0.96
C ARG A 186 -7.81 18.22 0.23
N PRO A 187 -8.23 19.45 0.56
CA PRO A 187 -7.76 20.10 1.79
C PRO A 187 -7.98 19.20 3.01
N GLY A 188 -6.90 18.87 3.72
CA GLY A 188 -6.89 17.92 4.84
C GLY A 188 -6.42 16.50 4.49
N THR A 189 -6.25 16.17 3.21
CA THR A 189 -5.72 14.88 2.74
C THR A 189 -4.21 14.95 2.51
N THR A 190 -3.51 13.87 2.88
CA THR A 190 -2.09 13.68 2.62
C THR A 190 -1.85 12.46 1.74
N VAL A 191 -1.09 12.63 0.65
CA VAL A 191 -0.60 11.53 -0.18
C VAL A 191 0.76 11.08 0.36
N ILE A 192 0.93 9.78 0.61
CA ILE A 192 2.22 9.14 0.89
C ILE A 192 2.52 8.18 -0.25
N TRP A 193 3.57 8.47 -1.00
CA TRP A 193 3.94 7.70 -2.18
C TRP A 193 5.38 7.20 -2.07
N ALA A 194 5.54 5.87 -2.08
CA ALA A 194 6.83 5.20 -2.10
C ALA A 194 7.14 4.68 -3.51
N ASN A 195 8.36 4.89 -3.99
CA ASN A 195 8.78 4.39 -5.29
C ASN A 195 10.28 4.11 -5.34
N LYS A 196 10.65 3.01 -6.01
CA LYS A 196 12.04 2.81 -6.43
C LYS A 196 12.25 3.41 -7.82
N VAL A 197 13.17 4.36 -7.93
CA VAL A 197 13.58 4.95 -9.22
C VAL A 197 14.34 3.89 -10.03
N ARG A 198 13.82 3.54 -11.20
CA ARG A 198 14.37 2.55 -12.13
C ARG A 198 14.71 3.19 -13.48
N MET A 199 13.90 4.15 -13.94
CA MET A 199 13.99 4.75 -15.27
C MET A 199 13.72 6.27 -15.26
N GLU A 200 14.02 6.93 -16.38
CA GLU A 200 13.83 8.38 -16.56
C GLU A 200 12.36 8.82 -16.46
N ASN A 201 11.42 7.94 -16.82
CA ASN A 201 9.98 8.20 -16.65
C ASN A 201 9.60 8.37 -15.16
N ASP A 202 10.28 7.66 -14.25
CA ASP A 202 10.01 7.77 -12.81
C ASP A 202 10.45 9.13 -12.27
N LEU A 203 11.56 9.65 -12.80
CA LEU A 203 12.04 11.01 -12.52
C LEU A 203 11.07 12.06 -13.09
N THR A 204 10.57 11.84 -14.30
CA THR A 204 9.57 12.71 -14.92
C THR A 204 8.29 12.78 -14.09
N PHE A 205 7.78 11.63 -13.65
CA PHE A 205 6.63 11.58 -12.75
C PHE A 205 6.93 12.27 -11.42
N THR A 206 8.10 12.05 -10.83
CA THR A 206 8.52 12.71 -9.58
C THR A 206 8.48 14.24 -9.71
N GLU A 207 8.96 14.79 -10.82
CA GLU A 207 8.90 16.24 -11.07
C GLU A 207 7.47 16.73 -11.30
N ASN A 208 6.62 15.95 -11.96
CA ASN A 208 5.20 16.29 -12.13
C ASN A 208 4.43 16.22 -10.80
N PHE A 209 4.72 15.23 -9.96
CA PHE A 209 4.20 15.12 -8.59
C PHE A 209 4.58 16.35 -7.76
N LYS A 210 5.86 16.75 -7.77
CA LYS A 210 6.33 17.96 -7.08
C LYS A 210 5.67 19.24 -7.57
N LYS A 211 5.33 19.34 -8.86
CA LYS A 211 4.58 20.47 -9.42
C LYS A 211 3.12 20.47 -8.96
N ALA A 212 2.51 19.30 -8.85
CA ALA A 212 1.11 19.13 -8.48
C ALA A 212 0.84 19.33 -6.98
N PHE A 213 1.76 18.91 -6.11
CA PHE A 213 1.57 18.88 -4.65
C PHE A 213 2.59 19.74 -3.92
N HIS A 214 2.23 20.27 -2.74
CA HIS A 214 3.24 20.72 -1.80
C HIS A 214 3.92 19.45 -1.27
N THR A 215 5.19 19.27 -1.63
CA THR A 215 5.87 17.99 -1.52
C THR A 215 7.03 18.07 -0.53
N SER A 216 7.14 17.07 0.35
CA SER A 216 8.33 16.80 1.17
C SER A 216 8.84 15.39 0.91
N LEU A 217 10.15 15.19 1.08
CA LEU A 217 10.78 13.87 1.05
C LEU A 217 10.85 13.37 2.49
N LEU A 218 10.18 12.25 2.77
CA LEU A 218 10.11 11.64 4.09
C LEU A 218 11.29 10.70 4.35
N ALA A 219 11.65 9.90 3.36
CA ALA A 219 12.75 8.96 3.45
C ALA A 219 13.40 8.74 2.08
N GLU A 220 14.70 8.46 2.09
CA GLU A 220 15.50 8.12 0.91
C GLU A 220 16.55 7.07 1.28
N ASP A 221 16.62 5.99 0.51
CA ASP A 221 17.65 4.95 0.61
C ASP A 221 18.03 4.48 -0.79
N GLY A 222 19.17 4.97 -1.29
CA GLY A 222 19.60 4.76 -2.66
C GLY A 222 18.54 5.24 -3.66
N ASP A 223 18.00 4.31 -4.44
CA ASP A 223 16.96 4.59 -5.44
C ASP A 223 15.54 4.59 -4.86
N MET A 224 15.35 4.16 -3.60
CA MET A 224 14.04 4.17 -2.94
C MET A 224 13.76 5.55 -2.36
N LYS A 225 12.57 6.09 -2.64
CA LYS A 225 12.12 7.38 -2.11
C LYS A 225 10.69 7.27 -1.58
N ILE A 226 10.43 7.92 -0.45
CA ILE A 226 9.08 8.08 0.11
C ILE A 226 8.77 9.57 0.16
N PHE A 227 7.74 9.99 -0.57
CA PHE A 227 7.28 11.36 -0.66
C PHE A 227 5.98 11.55 0.12
N MET A 228 5.84 12.72 0.72
CA MET A 228 4.56 13.26 1.18
C MET A 228 4.10 14.35 0.20
N GLY A 229 2.81 14.37 -0.15
CA GLY A 229 2.20 15.42 -0.94
C GLY A 229 0.89 15.91 -0.33
N THR A 230 0.71 17.22 -0.20
CA THR A 230 -0.58 17.85 0.14
C THR A 230 -1.06 18.76 -0.99
N CYS A 231 -2.36 19.09 -0.99
CA CYS A 231 -2.92 20.04 -1.96
C CYS A 231 -2.13 21.34 -2.05
N ARG A 232 -1.93 21.84 -3.27
CA ARG A 232 -1.57 23.24 -3.52
C ARG A 232 -2.86 24.06 -3.67
N HIS A 233 -2.90 25.22 -3.03
CA HIS A 233 -3.98 26.20 -3.22
C HIS A 233 -3.82 26.95 -4.54
#